data_AF-K9G989-F1
#
_entry.id   AF-K9G989-F1
#
_cell.length_a   1.000
_cell.length_b   1.000
_cell.length_c   1.000
_cell.angle_alpha   90.00
_cell.angle_beta   90.00
_cell.angle_gamma   90.00
#
_symmetry.space_group_name_H-M   'P 1'
#
loop_
_entity.id
_entity.type
_entity.pdbx_description
1 polymer ?
#
loop_
_entity_poly.entity_id
_entity_poly.type
_entity_poly.pdbx_seq_one_letter_code
_entity_poly.pdbx_strand_id
1 'polypeptide(L)'
;MPSDPTILQPAERHTQVPIPPPITKPPQYPDYLYFAYGSNLSPSQMKARCRINPTHSATPVAIAILPQWRWLICEAGYANVLPPPGRRVANQDSETAQKIPISGSEDAVYGVLYQMDVGDERILDGYEGVDTGAAGAGAEDGVPVSIRPRVQGDGSYNKWVVEADVVMWVGWDGGG
;
A
#
# COMPACT_ATOMS: atom_id res chain seq x y z
N MET A 1 7.65 52.83 31.75
CA MET A 1 8.11 51.43 31.76
C MET A 1 7.25 50.67 30.76
N PRO A 2 7.70 50.45 29.52
CA PRO A 2 6.97 49.63 28.56
C PRO A 2 7.27 48.14 28.80
N SER A 3 6.24 47.32 28.77
CA SER A 3 6.30 45.86 28.86
C SER A 3 6.74 45.27 27.52
N ASP A 4 7.74 44.40 27.56
CA ASP A 4 8.30 43.68 26.41
C ASP A 4 7.38 42.51 26.00
N PRO A 5 7.01 42.32 24.72
CA PRO A 5 6.26 41.13 24.30
C PRO A 5 7.23 39.96 24.10
N THR A 6 7.03 38.89 24.87
CA THR A 6 7.76 37.63 24.71
C THR A 6 7.43 36.98 23.37
N ILE A 7 8.40 36.95 22.45
CA ILE A 7 8.33 36.16 21.22
C ILE A 7 8.52 34.69 21.59
N LEU A 8 7.46 33.88 21.43
CA LEU A 8 7.56 32.42 21.49
C LEU A 8 8.24 31.92 20.20
N GLN A 9 9.48 31.44 20.31
CA GLN A 9 10.10 30.68 19.23
C GLN A 9 9.49 29.27 19.16
N PRO A 10 9.19 28.74 17.95
CA PRO A 10 8.82 27.34 17.79
C PRO A 10 9.98 26.45 18.21
N ALA A 11 9.72 25.51 19.12
CA ALA A 11 10.68 24.49 19.48
C ALA A 11 10.86 23.50 18.31
N GLU A 12 11.90 23.70 17.50
CA GLU A 12 12.38 22.70 16.57
C GLU A 12 12.94 21.51 17.37
N ARG A 13 12.09 20.51 17.65
CA ARG A 13 12.58 19.18 18.04
C ARG A 13 13.20 18.53 16.81
N HIS A 14 14.49 18.78 16.60
CA HIS A 14 15.32 17.89 15.81
C HIS A 14 15.48 16.57 16.57
N THR A 15 14.52 15.66 16.39
CA THR A 15 14.70 14.26 16.74
C THR A 15 15.66 13.67 15.72
N GLN A 16 16.96 13.63 16.06
CA GLN A 16 17.93 12.86 15.30
C GLN A 16 17.49 11.39 15.35
N VAL A 17 17.03 10.88 14.20
CA VAL A 17 16.58 9.50 14.07
C VAL A 17 17.79 8.59 14.36
N PRO A 18 17.69 7.60 15.27
CA PRO A 18 18.76 6.66 15.50
C PRO A 18 19.16 5.96 14.20
N ILE A 19 20.46 5.93 13.90
CA ILE A 19 21.00 5.17 12.77
C ILE A 19 20.63 3.69 13.01
N PRO A 20 19.86 3.06 12.11
CA PRO A 20 19.47 1.67 12.30
C PRO A 20 20.72 0.77 12.34
N PRO A 21 20.73 -0.28 13.17
CA PRO A 21 21.84 -1.22 13.22
C PRO A 21 22.05 -1.88 11.84
N PRO A 22 23.29 -2.29 11.52
CA PRO A 22 23.58 -2.97 10.26
C PRO A 22 22.73 -4.24 10.13
N ILE A 23 22.16 -4.43 8.93
CA ILE A 23 21.27 -5.53 8.57
C ILE A 23 22.03 -6.86 8.75
N THR A 24 21.61 -7.67 9.73
CA THR A 24 22.30 -8.93 10.11
C THR A 24 21.71 -10.18 9.44
N LYS A 25 20.60 -10.06 8.70
CA LYS A 25 19.98 -11.17 7.94
C LYS A 25 20.01 -10.84 6.45
N PRO A 26 20.25 -11.84 5.57
CA PRO A 26 20.11 -11.60 4.14
C PRO A 26 18.68 -11.13 3.84
N PRO A 27 18.51 -10.20 2.88
CA PRO A 27 17.19 -9.70 2.53
C PRO A 27 16.34 -10.85 2.02
N GLN A 28 15.06 -10.81 2.38
CA GLN A 28 14.08 -11.81 1.96
C GLN A 28 13.03 -11.08 1.14
N TYR A 29 12.86 -11.52 -0.11
CA TYR A 29 11.92 -10.93 -1.05
C TYR A 29 10.80 -11.95 -1.34
N PRO A 30 9.53 -11.54 -1.29
CA PRO A 30 8.44 -12.39 -1.74
C PRO A 30 8.43 -12.54 -3.27
N ASP A 31 7.76 -13.59 -3.76
CA ASP A 31 7.55 -13.83 -5.20
C ASP A 31 6.46 -12.93 -5.83
N TYR A 32 6.09 -11.84 -5.15
CA TYR A 32 5.09 -10.86 -5.61
C TYR A 32 5.58 -9.43 -5.39
N LEU A 33 4.95 -8.48 -6.07
CA LEU A 33 5.28 -7.05 -6.00
C LEU A 33 4.19 -6.29 -5.26
N TYR A 34 4.60 -5.26 -4.51
CA TYR A 34 3.69 -4.34 -3.83
C TYR A 34 3.18 -3.29 -4.82
N PHE A 35 1.85 -3.24 -5.00
CA PHE A 35 1.18 -2.28 -5.89
C PHE A 35 0.69 -1.07 -5.10
N ALA A 36 1.35 0.08 -5.29
CA ALA A 36 0.96 1.33 -4.68
C ALA A 36 -0.03 2.11 -5.56
N TYR A 37 -1.14 2.59 -4.99
CA TYR A 37 -2.17 3.40 -5.67
C TYR A 37 -2.56 4.68 -4.92
N GLY A 38 -1.83 5.00 -3.84
CA GLY A 38 -2.11 6.14 -2.96
C GLY A 38 -0.83 6.87 -2.59
N SER A 39 -0.69 7.28 -1.32
CA SER A 39 0.49 8.03 -0.87
C SER A 39 1.84 7.30 -1.07
N ASN A 40 1.83 5.97 -1.12
CA ASN A 40 3.00 5.14 -1.46
C ASN A 40 3.41 5.19 -2.94
N LEU A 41 2.68 5.92 -3.80
CA LEU A 41 3.14 6.25 -5.15
C LEU A 41 4.44 7.07 -5.13
N SER A 42 4.69 7.81 -4.04
CA SER A 42 5.91 8.61 -3.86
C SER A 42 7.09 7.75 -3.36
N PRO A 43 8.19 7.64 -4.13
CA PRO A 43 9.39 6.94 -3.68
C PRO A 43 9.99 7.56 -2.41
N SER A 44 9.88 8.88 -2.25
CA SER A 44 10.33 9.57 -1.04
C SER A 44 9.52 9.15 0.19
N GLN A 45 8.21 8.96 0.03
CA GLN A 45 7.35 8.46 1.11
C GLN A 45 7.64 7.00 1.43
N MET A 46 7.81 6.16 0.40
CA MET A 46 8.24 4.78 0.57
C MET A 46 9.56 4.70 1.33
N LYS A 47 10.55 5.52 0.97
CA LYS A 47 11.87 5.57 1.62
C LYS A 47 11.79 6.01 3.08
N ALA A 48 10.85 6.88 3.43
CA ALA A 48 10.63 7.32 4.80
C ALA A 48 9.93 6.25 5.67
N ARG A 49 9.08 5.41 5.06
CA ARG A 49 8.34 4.35 5.76
C ARG A 49 9.13 3.06 5.90
N CYS A 50 9.88 2.67 4.87
CA CYS A 50 10.76 1.50 4.87
C CYS A 50 11.96 1.75 5.80
N ARG A 51 12.31 0.78 6.65
CA ARG A 51 13.40 0.90 7.63
C ARG A 51 14.37 -0.27 7.60
N ILE A 52 14.04 -1.36 6.91
CA ILE A 52 14.85 -2.57 6.81
C ILE A 52 15.77 -2.49 5.60
N ASN A 53 15.24 -2.26 4.40
CA ASN A 53 16.02 -2.09 3.18
C ASN A 53 15.43 -0.96 2.31
N PRO A 54 15.42 0.30 2.80
CA PRO A 54 14.74 1.40 2.13
C PRO A 54 15.32 1.76 0.76
N THR A 55 16.59 1.43 0.48
CA THR A 55 17.20 1.66 -0.84
C THR A 55 16.68 0.68 -1.89
N HIS A 56 16.28 -0.52 -1.49
CA HIS A 56 15.68 -1.50 -2.38
C HIS A 56 14.16 -1.34 -2.44
N SER A 57 13.50 -1.45 -1.29
CA SER A 57 12.03 -1.45 -1.16
C SER A 57 11.36 -0.16 -1.65
N ALA A 58 12.08 0.98 -1.65
CA ALA A 58 11.54 2.26 -2.13
C ALA A 58 11.95 2.60 -3.58
N THR A 59 12.58 1.68 -4.30
CA THR A 59 12.91 1.85 -5.72
C THR A 59 11.77 1.31 -6.58
N PRO A 60 11.09 2.15 -7.38
CA PRO A 60 10.07 1.70 -8.32
C PRO A 60 10.64 0.68 -9.31
N VAL A 61 9.90 -0.41 -9.52
CA VAL A 61 10.24 -1.46 -10.49
C VAL A 61 9.47 -1.27 -11.79
N ALA A 62 8.20 -0.87 -11.71
CA ALA A 62 7.35 -0.69 -12.88
C ALA A 62 6.16 0.22 -12.59
N ILE A 63 5.56 0.76 -13.66
CA ILE A 63 4.20 1.29 -13.66
C ILE A 63 3.28 0.18 -14.17
N ALA A 64 2.17 -0.06 -13.47
CA ALA A 64 1.20 -1.09 -13.80
C ALA A 64 -0.24 -0.60 -13.62
N ILE A 65 -1.19 -1.39 -14.10
CA ILE A 65 -2.62 -1.14 -13.93
C ILE A 65 -3.34 -2.33 -13.29
N LEU A 66 -4.44 -2.03 -12.60
CA LEU A 66 -5.45 -2.99 -12.18
C LEU A 66 -6.73 -2.75 -12.99
N PRO A 67 -7.01 -3.56 -14.03
CA PRO A 67 -8.18 -3.39 -14.89
C PRO A 67 -9.49 -3.57 -14.13
N GLN A 68 -10.48 -2.72 -14.41
CA GLN A 68 -11.82 -2.76 -13.82
C GLN A 68 -11.87 -2.58 -12.29
N TRP A 69 -10.76 -2.25 -11.65
CA TRP A 69 -10.77 -1.74 -10.28
C TRP A 69 -11.20 -0.28 -10.29
N ARG A 70 -11.77 0.18 -9.17
CA ARG A 70 -12.19 1.57 -9.00
C ARG A 70 -11.35 2.21 -7.89
N TRP A 71 -10.61 3.26 -8.23
CA TRP A 71 -9.97 4.11 -7.23
C TRP A 71 -10.99 5.10 -6.64
N LEU A 72 -10.91 5.34 -5.33
CA LEU A 72 -11.73 6.32 -4.63
C LEU A 72 -11.02 6.84 -3.37
N ILE A 73 -11.59 7.89 -2.76
CA ILE A 73 -11.28 8.29 -1.39
C ILE A 73 -12.35 7.70 -0.48
N CYS A 74 -11.97 6.88 0.49
CA CYS A 74 -12.91 6.30 1.45
C CYS A 74 -13.38 7.36 2.46
N GLU A 75 -14.39 7.04 3.26
CA GLU A 75 -14.96 7.95 4.27
C GLU A 75 -13.94 8.41 5.32
N ALA A 76 -12.88 7.62 5.55
CA ALA A 76 -11.76 7.98 6.42
C ALA A 76 -10.78 8.99 5.79
N GLY A 77 -10.99 9.41 4.53
CA GLY A 77 -10.18 10.41 3.83
C GLY A 77 -8.92 9.86 3.15
N TYR A 78 -8.78 8.54 3.05
CA TYR A 78 -7.62 7.88 2.44
C TYR A 78 -7.93 7.32 1.05
N ALA A 79 -6.91 7.25 0.20
CA ALA A 79 -6.99 6.57 -1.08
C ALA A 79 -7.26 5.08 -0.88
N ASN A 80 -8.22 4.54 -1.62
CA ASN A 80 -8.59 3.15 -1.58
C ASN A 80 -8.98 2.66 -2.99
N VAL A 81 -9.01 1.35 -3.17
CA VAL A 81 -9.46 0.69 -4.38
C VAL A 81 -10.56 -0.31 -4.08
N LEU A 82 -11.54 -0.39 -4.96
CA LEU A 82 -12.65 -1.33 -4.87
C LEU A 82 -12.56 -2.35 -5.99
N PRO A 83 -12.69 -3.67 -5.70
CA PRO A 83 -12.71 -4.70 -6.74
C PRO A 83 -13.96 -4.55 -7.62
N PRO A 84 -13.95 -5.15 -8.83
CA PRO A 84 -15.16 -5.29 -9.64
C PRO A 84 -16.24 -6.05 -8.85
N PRO A 85 -17.55 -5.79 -9.07
CA PRO A 85 -18.63 -6.33 -8.26
C PRO A 85 -18.56 -7.83 -7.97
N GLY A 86 -18.23 -8.66 -8.96
CA GLY A 86 -18.12 -10.12 -8.80
C GLY A 86 -16.95 -10.61 -7.94
N ARG A 87 -16.07 -9.71 -7.46
CA ARG A 87 -14.97 -10.01 -6.55
C ARG A 87 -15.09 -9.26 -5.22
N ARG A 88 -16.19 -8.58 -4.94
CA ARG A 88 -16.34 -7.88 -3.65
C ARG A 88 -16.70 -8.90 -2.57
N VAL A 89 -16.00 -8.83 -1.44
CA VAL A 89 -16.36 -9.59 -0.23
C VAL A 89 -17.41 -8.81 0.58
N ALA A 90 -18.05 -9.45 1.57
CA ALA A 90 -19.23 -8.89 2.25
C ALA A 90 -19.07 -7.45 2.81
N ASN A 91 -17.91 -7.13 3.39
CA ASN A 91 -17.60 -5.78 3.89
C ASN A 91 -17.31 -4.73 2.79
N GLN A 92 -17.10 -5.17 1.56
CA GLN A 92 -16.87 -4.34 0.37
C GLN A 92 -18.10 -4.24 -0.53
N ASP A 93 -19.18 -4.98 -0.25
CA ASP A 93 -20.44 -4.96 -1.02
C ASP A 93 -21.60 -4.33 -0.22
N SER A 94 -21.30 -3.25 0.51
CA SER A 94 -22.31 -2.48 1.24
C SER A 94 -23.20 -1.65 0.31
N GLU A 95 -24.34 -1.16 0.82
CA GLU A 95 -25.21 -0.22 0.09
C GLU A 95 -24.45 1.03 -0.38
N THR A 96 -23.47 1.50 0.40
CA THR A 96 -22.60 2.62 0.01
C THR A 96 -21.69 2.21 -1.14
N ALA A 97 -21.10 1.01 -1.10
CA ALA A 97 -20.24 0.52 -2.16
C ALA A 97 -20.98 0.26 -3.49
N GLN A 98 -22.28 -0.05 -3.42
CA GLN A 98 -23.15 -0.20 -4.59
C GLN A 98 -23.44 1.13 -5.30
N LYS A 99 -23.31 2.27 -4.59
CA LYS A 99 -23.44 3.62 -5.18
C LYS A 99 -22.17 4.07 -5.91
N ILE A 100 -21.05 3.39 -5.70
CA ILE A 100 -19.78 3.73 -6.36
C ILE A 100 -19.84 3.27 -7.83
N PRO A 101 -19.59 4.16 -8.81
CA PRO A 101 -19.62 3.80 -10.22
C PRO A 101 -18.72 2.61 -10.54
N ILE A 102 -19.28 1.61 -11.22
CA ILE A 102 -18.56 0.43 -11.69
C ILE A 102 -17.58 0.86 -12.79
N SER A 103 -16.36 0.32 -12.76
CA SER A 103 -15.37 0.52 -13.81
C SER A 103 -15.76 -0.20 -15.10
N GLY A 104 -15.73 0.53 -16.22
CA GLY A 104 -15.91 -0.03 -17.56
C GLY A 104 -14.76 -0.94 -17.98
N SER A 105 -14.82 -1.52 -19.19
CA SER A 105 -13.75 -2.38 -19.72
C SER A 105 -12.41 -1.65 -19.88
N GLU A 106 -12.46 -0.36 -20.19
CA GLU A 106 -11.28 0.49 -20.40
C GLU A 106 -10.83 1.23 -19.13
N ASP A 107 -11.60 1.13 -18.05
CA ASP A 107 -11.27 1.78 -16.77
C ASP A 107 -10.25 0.92 -16.01
N ALA A 108 -9.19 1.55 -15.49
CA ALA A 108 -8.20 0.87 -14.67
C ALA A 108 -7.60 1.81 -13.61
N VAL A 109 -7.10 1.22 -12.53
CA VAL A 109 -6.31 1.95 -11.53
C VAL A 109 -4.84 1.84 -11.88
N TYR A 110 -4.18 2.98 -12.07
CA TYR A 110 -2.72 3.03 -12.25
C TYR A 110 -2.01 2.98 -10.91
N GLY A 111 -0.86 2.33 -10.89
CA GLY A 111 -0.01 2.24 -9.71
C GLY A 111 1.45 2.01 -10.03
N VAL A 112 2.25 2.04 -8.97
CA VAL A 112 3.69 1.76 -9.01
C VAL A 112 3.95 0.43 -8.31
N LEU A 113 4.72 -0.44 -8.95
CA LEU A 113 5.17 -1.70 -8.40
C LEU A 113 6.52 -1.55 -7.70
N TYR A 114 6.65 -2.13 -6.52
CA TYR A 114 7.88 -2.21 -5.73
C TYR A 114 8.18 -3.67 -5.37
N GLN A 115 9.45 -4.08 -5.45
CA GLN A 115 9.89 -5.33 -4.83
C GLN A 115 10.27 -5.05 -3.39
N MET A 116 9.52 -5.60 -2.44
CA MET A 116 9.66 -5.28 -1.02
C MET A 116 10.54 -6.30 -0.31
N ASP A 117 11.41 -5.85 0.60
CA ASP A 117 11.88 -6.74 1.67
C ASP A 117 10.69 -7.09 2.59
N VAL A 118 10.56 -8.36 2.99
CA VAL A 118 9.46 -8.83 3.86
C VAL A 118 9.36 -8.04 5.17
N GLY A 119 10.47 -7.52 5.70
CA GLY A 119 10.49 -6.69 6.88
C GLY A 119 9.91 -5.29 6.63
N ASP A 120 10.20 -4.69 5.48
CA ASP A 120 9.61 -3.41 5.08
C ASP A 120 8.13 -3.54 4.73
N GLU A 121 7.74 -4.61 4.07
CA GLU A 121 6.35 -4.94 3.82
C GLU A 121 5.56 -5.05 5.13
N ARG A 122 6.10 -5.73 6.15
CA ARG A 122 5.47 -5.80 7.48
C ARG A 122 5.31 -4.45 8.15
N ILE A 123 6.22 -3.50 7.90
CA ILE A 123 6.08 -2.12 8.39
C ILE A 123 4.92 -1.43 7.66
N LEU A 124 4.81 -1.59 6.35
CA LEU A 124 3.71 -1.04 5.56
C LEU A 124 2.36 -1.66 5.93
N ASP A 125 2.29 -2.97 6.15
CA ASP A 125 1.10 -3.67 6.66
C ASP A 125 0.59 -3.01 7.96
N GLY A 126 1.50 -2.53 8.83
CA GLY A 126 1.14 -1.78 10.03
C GLY A 126 0.55 -0.39 9.75
N TYR A 127 1.03 0.33 8.73
CA TYR A 127 0.45 1.62 8.31
C TYR A 127 -0.94 1.45 7.68
N GLU A 128 -1.17 0.34 6.99
CA GLU A 128 -2.47 0.01 6.40
C GLU A 128 -3.41 -0.69 7.41
N GLY A 129 -2.96 -0.92 8.64
CA GLY A 129 -3.75 -1.60 9.67
C GLY A 129 -4.16 -3.01 9.26
N VAL A 130 -3.30 -3.74 8.55
CA VAL A 130 -3.55 -5.13 8.16
C VAL A 130 -3.51 -6.02 9.41
N ASP A 131 -4.59 -6.78 9.63
CA ASP A 131 -4.64 -7.76 10.70
C ASP A 131 -3.89 -9.04 10.28
N THR A 132 -2.64 -9.15 10.72
CA THR A 132 -1.80 -10.33 10.46
C THR A 132 -2.23 -11.57 11.26
N GLY A 133 -3.06 -11.40 12.30
CA GLY A 133 -3.61 -12.48 13.12
C GLY A 133 -4.99 -12.97 12.66
N ALA A 134 -5.60 -12.29 11.68
CA ALA A 134 -6.89 -12.66 11.12
C ALA A 134 -6.88 -14.10 10.56
N ALA A 135 -8.05 -14.73 10.62
CA ALA A 135 -8.26 -16.06 10.08
C ALA A 135 -7.95 -16.13 8.57
N GLY A 136 -7.58 -17.32 8.10
CA GLY A 136 -7.51 -17.58 6.67
C GLY A 136 -8.88 -17.37 6.01
N ALA A 137 -8.89 -16.86 4.78
CA ALA A 137 -10.14 -16.74 4.04
C ALA A 137 -10.75 -18.12 3.77
N GLY A 138 -12.08 -18.22 3.91
CA GLY A 138 -12.86 -19.42 3.66
C GLY A 138 -13.38 -19.47 2.22
N ALA A 139 -13.96 -20.61 1.83
CA ALA A 139 -14.61 -20.74 0.52
C ALA A 139 -15.89 -19.88 0.43
N GLU A 140 -16.55 -19.64 1.57
CA GLU A 140 -17.73 -18.79 1.70
C GLU A 140 -17.48 -17.30 1.43
N ASP A 141 -16.22 -16.87 1.38
CA ASP A 141 -15.88 -15.47 1.12
C ASP A 141 -16.09 -15.03 -0.34
N GLY A 142 -16.41 -15.97 -1.25
CA GLY A 142 -16.67 -15.68 -2.65
C GLY A 142 -15.44 -15.28 -3.47
N VAL A 143 -14.26 -15.26 -2.85
CA VAL A 143 -12.98 -14.93 -3.48
C VAL A 143 -11.96 -16.04 -3.15
N PRO A 144 -11.21 -16.57 -4.13
CA PRO A 144 -10.20 -17.58 -3.89
C PRO A 144 -9.16 -17.16 -2.84
N VAL A 145 -8.73 -18.12 -2.00
CA VAL A 145 -7.69 -17.92 -0.97
C VAL A 145 -6.36 -17.44 -1.57
N SER A 146 -6.05 -17.82 -2.81
CA SER A 146 -4.86 -17.32 -3.51
C SER A 146 -4.93 -15.81 -3.78
N ILE A 147 -6.13 -15.26 -3.97
CA ILE A 147 -6.35 -13.83 -4.21
C ILE A 147 -6.44 -13.07 -2.89
N ARG A 148 -7.08 -13.66 -1.90
CA ARG A 148 -7.24 -13.06 -0.59
C ARG A 148 -6.96 -14.11 0.49
N PRO A 149 -5.70 -14.24 0.94
CA PRO A 149 -5.32 -15.33 1.85
C PRO A 149 -5.93 -15.26 3.24
N ARG A 150 -6.27 -14.05 3.71
CA ARG A 150 -6.82 -13.80 5.05
C ARG A 150 -8.05 -12.90 4.97
N VAL A 151 -8.96 -13.08 5.93
CA VAL A 151 -10.04 -12.11 6.16
C VAL A 151 -9.49 -10.81 6.75
N GLN A 152 -10.30 -9.76 6.80
CA GLN A 152 -9.87 -8.47 7.35
C GLN A 152 -9.64 -8.52 8.86
N GLY A 153 -10.44 -9.34 9.58
CA GLY A 153 -10.45 -9.36 11.04
C GLY A 153 -10.78 -7.99 11.62
N ASP A 154 -9.99 -7.56 12.62
CA ASP A 154 -10.12 -6.26 13.27
C ASP A 154 -9.28 -5.17 12.57
N GLY A 155 -8.70 -5.47 11.40
CA GLY A 155 -7.85 -4.58 10.62
C GLY A 155 -8.61 -3.50 9.85
N SER A 156 -7.89 -2.49 9.34
CA SER A 156 -8.45 -1.40 8.54
C SER A 156 -8.58 -1.72 7.05
N TYR A 157 -7.67 -2.55 6.51
CA TYR A 157 -7.68 -2.97 5.11
C TYR A 157 -7.30 -4.45 4.93
N ASN A 158 -7.86 -5.07 3.89
CA ASN A 158 -7.52 -6.43 3.46
C ASN A 158 -6.26 -6.43 2.60
N LYS A 159 -5.50 -7.52 2.65
CA LYS A 159 -4.40 -7.79 1.73
C LYS A 159 -4.89 -8.62 0.54
N TRP A 160 -4.76 -8.05 -0.66
CA TRP A 160 -5.11 -8.68 -1.93
C TRP A 160 -3.85 -9.03 -2.71
N VAL A 161 -3.82 -10.23 -3.29
CA VAL A 161 -2.78 -10.72 -4.19
C VAL A 161 -3.44 -10.93 -5.54
N VAL A 162 -3.17 -10.04 -6.48
CA VAL A 162 -3.81 -10.06 -7.80
C VAL A 162 -2.80 -9.82 -8.90
N GLU A 163 -3.13 -10.26 -10.10
CA GLU A 163 -2.39 -9.90 -11.29
C GLU A 163 -2.59 -8.41 -11.60
N ALA A 164 -1.50 -7.76 -12.01
CA ALA A 164 -1.47 -6.38 -12.48
C ALA A 164 -0.79 -6.35 -13.84
N ASP A 165 -1.34 -5.58 -14.77
CA ASP A 165 -0.77 -5.47 -16.11
C ASP A 165 0.33 -4.42 -16.11
N VAL A 166 1.56 -4.82 -16.40
CA VAL A 166 2.69 -3.89 -16.47
C VAL A 166 2.57 -3.03 -17.72
N VAL A 167 2.53 -1.71 -17.52
CA VAL A 167 2.55 -0.70 -18.60
C VAL A 167 3.97 -0.40 -19.01
N MET A 168 4.88 -0.29 -18.04
CA MET A 168 6.27 0.11 -18.27
C MET A 168 7.16 -0.36 -17.13
N TRP A 169 8.28 -1.01 -17.45
CA TRP A 169 9.35 -1.29 -16.49
C TRP A 169 10.21 -0.05 -16.28
N VAL A 170 10.53 0.26 -15.02
CA VAL A 170 11.36 1.40 -14.62
C VAL A 170 12.79 0.90 -14.42
N GLY A 171 13.78 1.59 -15.02
CA GLY A 171 15.19 1.20 -14.91
C GLY A 171 15.60 0.01 -15.79
N TRP A 172 14.73 -0.44 -16.70
CA TRP A 172 15.14 -1.28 -17.82
C TRP A 172 15.58 -0.39 -18.97
N ASP A 173 16.87 -0.04 -18.98
CA ASP A 173 17.52 0.45 -20.18
C ASP A 173 17.53 -0.74 -21.14
N GLY A 174 16.59 -0.78 -22.08
CA GLY A 174 16.52 -1.83 -23.10
C GLY A 174 17.90 -2.00 -23.74
N GLY A 175 18.56 -3.09 -23.38
CA GLY A 175 19.97 -3.28 -23.70
C GLY A 175 20.26 -3.32 -25.20
N GLY A 176 21.50 -3.00 -25.52
CA GLY A 176 22.22 -3.52 -26.67
C GLY A 176 23.53 -4.11 -26.17
#